data_AF-A0A1Q6EPF4-F1
#
_entry.id   AF-A0A1Q6EPF4-F1
#
_cell.length_a   1.000
_cell.length_b   1.000
_cell.length_c   1.000
_cell.angle_alpha   90.00
_cell.angle_beta   90.00
_cell.angle_gamma   90.00
#
_symmetry.space_group_name_H-M   'P 1'
#
loop_
_entity.id
_entity.type
_entity.pdbx_description
1 polymer ?
#
loop_
_entity_poly.entity_id
_entity_poly.type
_entity_poly.pdbx_seq_one_letter_code
_entity_poly.pdbx_strand_id
1 'polypeptide(L)' 'MFKRLFWISIGVGIGAVAVTKAQAYVKANTPDAARQFLFGPDQDHVAVRTLEGLFNEFNETRRAREAELNTKYADKIS' A
#
# COMPACT_ATOMS: atom_id res chain seq x y z
N MET A 1 12.18 14.12 -24.22
CA MET A 1 11.44 13.79 -22.97
C MET A 1 12.21 14.05 -21.68
N PHE A 2 13.55 14.10 -21.71
CA PHE A 2 14.43 14.32 -20.55
C PHE A 2 14.08 15.54 -19.68
N LYS A 3 13.82 16.71 -20.29
CA LYS A 3 13.47 17.94 -19.54
C LYS A 3 12.25 17.75 -18.63
N ARG A 4 11.19 17.06 -19.09
CA ARG A 4 10.01 16.77 -18.26
C ARG A 4 10.35 15.84 -17.10
N LEU A 5 11.10 14.76 -17.37
CA LEU A 5 11.49 13.80 -16.34
C LEU A 5 12.37 14.45 -15.26
N PHE A 6 13.28 15.34 -15.66
CA PHE A 6 14.14 16.11 -14.76
C PHE A 6 13.34 17.02 -13.81
N TRP A 7 12.35 17.75 -14.34
CA TRP A 7 11.49 18.59 -13.50
C TRP A 7 10.60 17.77 -12.56
N ILE A 8 10.12 16.61 -13.01
CA ILE A 8 9.37 15.67 -12.16
C ILE A 8 10.25 15.13 -11.03
N SER A 9 11.48 14.70 -11.32
CA SER A 9 12.40 14.18 -10.29
C SER A 9 12.77 15.23 -9.25
N ILE A 10 12.95 16.48 -9.66
CA ILE A 10 13.20 17.59 -8.72
C ILE A 10 11.97 17.83 -7.84
N GLY A 11 10.76 17.86 -8.42
CA GLY A 11 9.52 18.03 -7.65
C GLY A 11 9.30 16.92 -6.62
N VAL A 12 9.56 15.67 -7.02
CA VAL A 12 9.50 14.50 -6.12
C VAL A 12 10.55 14.59 -5.01
N GLY A 13 11.78 14.98 -5.33
CA GLY A 13 12.86 15.15 -4.34
C GLY A 13 12.54 16.22 -3.29
N ILE A 14 12.03 17.38 -3.71
CA ILE A 14 11.60 18.44 -2.80
C ILE A 14 10.41 17.97 -1.94
N GLY A 15 9.43 17.30 -2.55
CA GLY A 15 8.28 16.74 -1.83
C GLY A 15 8.70 15.74 -0.75
N ALA A 16 9.62 14.83 -1.06
CA ALA A 16 10.12 13.85 -0.10
C ALA A 16 10.81 14.53 1.09
N VAL A 17 11.66 15.54 0.85
CA VAL A 17 12.34 16.28 1.92
C VAL A 17 11.35 17.05 2.79
N ALA A 18 10.33 17.66 2.19
CA ALA A 18 9.28 18.38 2.92
C ALA A 18 8.48 17.44 3.83
N VAL A 19 8.09 16.26 3.33
CA VAL A 19 7.37 15.24 4.11
C VAL A 19 8.23 14.71 5.25
N THR A 20 9.51 14.42 5.02
CA THR A 20 10.42 13.95 6.08
C THR A 20 10.59 14.99 7.17
N LYS A 21 10.72 16.28 6.82
CA LYS A 21 10.78 17.36 7.82
C LYS A 21 9.45 17.54 8.57
N ALA A 22 8.31 17.46 7.88
CA ALA A 22 7.01 17.54 8.51
C ALA A 22 6.78 16.36 9.47
N GLN A 23 7.13 15.14 9.07
CA GLN A 23 7.09 13.97 9.93
C GLN A 23 8.00 14.11 11.14
N ALA A 24 9.24 14.61 10.96
CA ALA A 24 10.15 14.85 12.08
C ALA A 24 9.62 15.93 13.04
N TYR A 25 9.02 17.00 12.50
CA TYR A 25 8.42 18.08 13.30
C TYR A 25 7.19 17.60 14.09
N VAL A 26 6.31 16.82 13.45
CA VAL A 26 5.18 16.18 14.10
C VAL A 26 5.67 15.18 15.14
N LYS A 27 6.73 14.42 14.86
CA LYS A 27 7.32 13.48 15.81
C LYS A 27 7.88 14.18 17.05
N ALA A 28 8.52 15.33 16.87
CA ALA A 28 9.10 16.12 17.96
C ALA A 28 8.06 16.88 18.80
N ASN A 29 6.93 17.30 18.21
CA ASN A 29 5.92 18.14 18.88
C ASN A 29 4.62 17.42 19.25
N THR A 30 4.50 16.12 18.95
CA THR A 30 3.29 15.33 19.27
C THR A 30 3.67 14.21 20.25
N PRO A 31 3.10 14.17 21.47
CA PRO A 31 3.33 13.09 22.43
C PRO A 31 2.93 11.75 21.83
N ASP A 32 3.72 10.69 22.10
CA ASP A 32 3.53 9.34 21.56
C ASP A 32 2.09 8.81 21.67
N ALA A 33 1.35 9.26 22.69
CA ALA A 33 -0.06 8.93 22.93
C ALA A 33 -1.02 9.30 21.77
N ALA A 34 -0.83 10.43 21.09
CA ALA A 34 -1.70 10.83 19.97
C ALA A 34 -1.37 10.09 18.66
N ARG A 35 -0.10 9.67 18.51
CA ARG A 35 0.36 8.84 17.39
C ARG A 35 -0.15 7.40 17.52
N GLN A 36 -0.21 6.89 18.75
CA GLN A 36 -0.77 5.58 19.08
C GLN A 36 -2.30 5.56 18.99
N PHE A 37 -2.97 6.70 19.21
CA PHE A 37 -4.42 6.84 19.06
C PHE A 37 -4.91 6.76 17.61
N LEU A 38 -4.14 7.31 16.65
CA LEU A 38 -4.52 7.31 15.22
C LEU A 38 -4.12 6.04 14.46
N PHE A 39 -3.05 5.36 14.87
CA PHE A 39 -2.44 4.27 14.09
C PHE A 39 -2.37 2.94 14.84
N GLY A 40 -2.79 2.90 16.11
CA GLY A 40 -2.72 1.71 16.94
C GLY A 40 -1.29 1.41 17.46
N PRO A 41 -1.18 0.48 18.42
CA PRO A 41 0.06 0.19 19.14
C PRO A 41 1.16 -0.47 18.29
N ASP A 42 0.85 -1.07 17.14
CA ASP A 42 1.82 -1.76 16.28
C ASP A 42 2.00 -1.03 14.93
N GLN A 43 2.88 -0.02 14.92
CA GLN A 43 3.23 0.75 13.72
C GLN A 43 4.27 0.07 12.83
N ASP A 44 4.99 -0.94 13.32
CA ASP A 44 6.19 -1.44 12.63
C ASP A 44 5.86 -2.31 11.41
N HIS A 45 4.61 -2.81 11.29
CA HIS A 45 4.26 -3.86 10.31
C HIS A 45 3.04 -3.52 9.44
N VAL A 46 2.60 -2.26 9.39
CA VAL A 46 1.41 -1.85 8.60
C VAL A 46 1.55 -2.21 7.12
N ALA A 47 2.76 -2.06 6.56
CA ALA A 47 3.03 -2.44 5.17
C ALA A 47 2.90 -3.95 4.94
N VAL A 48 3.40 -4.78 5.87
CA VAL A 48 3.32 -6.24 5.79
C VAL A 48 1.86 -6.70 5.89
N ARG A 49 1.10 -6.18 6.84
CA ARG A 49 -0.33 -6.50 6.99
C ARG A 49 -1.16 -6.09 5.77
N THR A 50 -0.82 -4.96 5.15
CA THR A 50 -1.49 -4.51 3.92
C THR A 50 -1.16 -5.44 2.76
N LEU A 51 0.11 -5.83 2.61
CA LEU A 51 0.53 -6.79 1.57
C LEU A 51 -0.10 -8.17 1.78
N GLU A 52 -0.15 -8.66 3.03
CA GLU A 52 -0.82 -9.91 3.39
C GLU A 52 -2.32 -9.86 3.07
N GLY A 53 -3.00 -8.75 3.41
CA GLY A 53 -4.41 -8.54 3.07
C GLY A 53 -4.65 -8.59 1.56
N LEU A 54 -3.86 -7.84 0.79
CA LEU A 54 -3.95 -7.83 -0.68
C LEU A 54 -3.65 -9.21 -1.28
N PHE A 55 -2.68 -9.94 -0.73
CA PHE A 55 -2.33 -11.28 -1.22
C PHE A 55 -3.43 -12.31 -0.93
N ASN A 56 -4.05 -12.23 0.24
CA ASN A 56 -5.19 -13.09 0.58
C ASN A 56 -6.39 -12.81 -0.31
N GLU A 57 -6.74 -11.54 -0.51
CA GLU A 57 -7.84 -11.13 -1.39
C GLU A 57 -7.59 -11.55 -2.85
N PHE A 58 -6.34 -11.43 -3.33
CA PHE A 58 -5.94 -11.93 -4.64
C PHE A 58 -6.12 -13.45 -4.77
N ASN A 59 -5.69 -14.23 -3.78
CA ASN A 59 -5.81 -15.69 -3.80
C ASN A 59 -7.26 -16.17 -3.71
N GLU A 60 -8.11 -15.48 -2.96
CA GLU A 60 -9.55 -15.76 -2.93
C GLU A 60 -10.19 -15.48 -4.29
N THR A 61 -9.90 -14.33 -4.88
CA THR A 61 -10.39 -13.97 -6.22
C THR A 61 -9.90 -14.94 -7.29
N ARG A 62 -8.64 -15.38 -7.22
CA ARG A 62 -8.06 -16.39 -8.12
C ARG A 62 -8.83 -17.71 -8.02
N ARG A 63 -9.06 -18.22 -6.80
CA ARG A 63 -9.77 -19.48 -6.57
C ARG A 63 -11.22 -19.42 -7.04
N ALA A 64 -11.91 -18.31 -6.79
CA ALA A 64 -13.26 -18.10 -7.30
C ALA A 64 -13.32 -18.14 -8.83
N ARG A 65 -12.36 -17.47 -9.49
CA ARG A 65 -12.25 -17.48 -10.97
C ARG A 65 -11.88 -18.85 -11.52
N GLU A 66 -11.00 -19.61 -10.85
CA GLU A 66 -10.68 -20.99 -11.23
C GLU A 66 -11.89 -21.90 -11.14
N ALA A 67 -12.69 -21.79 -10.07
CA ALA A 67 -13.94 -22.53 -9.94
C ALA A 67 -14.94 -22.18 -11.06
N GLU A 68 -15.10 -20.89 -11.37
CA GLU A 68 -15.96 -20.42 -12.46
C GLU A 68 -15.51 -20.96 -13.82
N LEU A 69 -14.21 -20.90 -14.11
CA LEU A 69 -13.65 -21.43 -15.35
C LEU A 69 -13.82 -22.95 -15.44
N ASN A 70 -13.59 -23.67 -14.35
CA ASN A 70 -13.72 -25.12 -14.33
C ASN A 70 -15.17 -25.55 -14.62
N THR A 71 -16.16 -24.89 -14.03
CA THR A 71 -17.58 -25.11 -14.37
C THR A 71 -17.85 -24.80 -15.84
N LYS A 72 -17.37 -23.65 -16.33
CA LYS A 72 -17.61 -23.22 -17.71
C LYS A 72 -16.99 -24.13 -18.77
N TYR A 73 -15.83 -24.73 -18.50
CA TYR A 73 -15.17 -25.64 -19.44
C TYR A 73 -15.61 -27.09 -19.26
N ALA A 74 -15.95 -27.53 -18.04
CA ALA A 74 -16.55 -28.85 -17.81
C ALA A 74 -17.90 -28.97 -18.53
N ASP A 75 -18.75 -27.93 -18.47
CA ASP A 75 -20.02 -27.86 -19.20
C ASP A 75 -19.85 -27.84 -20.73
N LYS A 76 -18.67 -27.46 -21.22
CA LYS A 76 -18.38 -27.37 -22.66
C LYS A 76 -17.79 -28.66 -23.23
N ILE A 77 -17.37 -29.58 -22.37
CA ILE A 77 -16.77 -30.88 -22.71
C ILE A 77 -17.75 -32.04 -22.47
N SER A 78 -18.80 -31.84 -21.66
CA SER A 78 -19.97 -32.71 -21.54
C SER A 78 -20.94 -32.57 -22.73
#